data_AF-A0A382MBE1-F1
#
_entry.id   AF-A0A382MBE1-F1
#
_cell.length_a   1.000
_cell.length_b   1.000
_cell.length_c   1.000
_cell.angle_alpha   90.00
_cell.angle_beta   90.00
_cell.angle_gamma   90.00
#
_symmetry.space_group_name_H-M   'P 1'
#
loop_
_entity.id
_entity.type
_entity.pdbx_description
1 polymer ?
#
loop_
_entity_poly.entity_id
_entity_poly.type
_entity_poly.pdbx_seq_one_letter_code
_entity_poly.pdbx_strand_id
1 'polypeptide(L)'
;MAWKLGVIPGMGQLYNGKYIKAIGFMSAEYFAVSRLIELKTENRIGLRNTYGWWVFGLFVWNMLDAYVDAQLSTFPIKRLESNNNLDSLMVKSN
;
A
#
# COMPACT_ATOMS: atom_id res chain seq x y z
N MET A 1 -11.70 -9.36 9.86
CA MET A 1 -11.03 -10.57 9.32
C MET A 1 -10.35 -10.35 7.96
N ALA A 2 -9.89 -9.13 7.63
CA ALA A 2 -9.33 -8.79 6.31
C ALA A 2 -7.83 -9.08 6.15
N TRP A 3 -7.07 -9.22 7.24
CA TRP A 3 -5.62 -9.44 7.18
C TRP A 3 -5.23 -10.85 6.69
N LYS A 4 -6.09 -11.86 6.92
CA LYS A 4 -5.83 -13.26 6.51
C LYS A 4 -5.84 -13.47 4.99
N LEU A 5 -6.45 -12.57 4.21
CA LEU A 5 -6.49 -12.63 2.75
C LEU A 5 -5.48 -11.67 2.08
N GLY A 6 -4.91 -10.73 2.83
CA GLY A 6 -3.88 -9.80 2.36
C GLY A 6 -2.48 -10.42 2.22
N VAL A 7 -2.32 -11.70 2.58
CA VAL A 7 -1.06 -12.46 2.46
C VAL A 7 -0.78 -12.84 1.00
N ILE A 8 -1.78 -12.73 0.12
CA ILE A 8 -1.62 -12.92 -1.32
C ILE A 8 -1.20 -11.58 -1.94
N PRO A 9 -0.03 -11.49 -2.59
CA PRO A 9 0.46 -10.25 -3.19
C PRO A 9 -0.57 -9.68 -4.18
N GLY A 10 -0.83 -8.37 -4.10
CA GLY A 10 -1.83 -7.66 -4.91
C GLY A 10 -3.28 -7.69 -4.38
N MET A 11 -3.70 -8.73 -3.64
CA MET A 11 -5.09 -8.83 -3.14
C MET A 11 -5.37 -7.98 -1.90
N GLY A 12 -4.36 -7.66 -1.10
CA GLY A 12 -4.52 -6.81 0.10
C GLY A 12 -4.98 -5.38 -0.21
N GLN A 13 -4.54 -4.80 -1.34
CA GLN A 13 -4.90 -3.43 -1.75
C GLN A 13 -6.25 -3.34 -2.46
N LEU A 14 -6.69 -4.42 -3.11
CA LEU A 14 -8.04 -4.55 -3.69
C LEU A 14 -9.14 -4.40 -2.63
N TYR A 15 -8.93 -4.98 -1.45
CA TYR A 15 -9.90 -4.91 -0.34
C TYR A 15 -10.05 -3.51 0.27
N ASN A 16 -9.03 -2.65 0.15
CA ASN A 16 -9.07 -1.29 0.68
C ASN A 16 -9.53 -0.25 -0.36
N GLY A 17 -10.00 -0.69 -1.53
CA GLY A 17 -10.46 0.17 -2.62
C GLY A 17 -9.35 0.98 -3.30
N LYS A 18 -8.07 0.71 -3.01
CA LYS A 18 -6.91 1.45 -3.54
C LYS A 18 -6.34 0.76 -4.79
N TYR A 19 -7.15 0.69 -5.84
CA TYR A 19 -6.83 0.00 -7.11
C TYR A 19 -5.56 0.53 -7.81
N ILE A 20 -5.30 1.83 -7.73
CA ILE A 20 -4.12 2.46 -8.35
C ILE A 20 -2.83 1.93 -7.74
N LYS A 21 -2.78 1.76 -6.41
CA LYS A 21 -1.62 1.16 -5.74
C LYS A 21 -1.45 -0.29 -6.19
N ALA A 22 -2.55 -1.05 -6.26
CA ALA A 22 -2.51 -2.47 -6.62
C ALA A 22 -1.92 -2.69 -8.02
N ILE A 23 -2.32 -1.87 -9.00
CA ILE A 23 -1.77 -1.91 -10.36
C ILE A 23 -0.28 -1.57 -10.36
N GLY A 24 0.14 -0.57 -9.56
CA GLY A 24 1.55 -0.20 -9.41
C GLY A 24 2.39 -1.34 -8.86
N PHE A 25 1.96 -1.97 -7.77
CA PHE A 25 2.67 -3.11 -7.18
C PHE A 25 2.68 -4.34 -8.08
N MET A 26 1.56 -4.68 -8.72
CA MET A 26 1.50 -5.81 -9.65
C MET A 26 2.42 -5.61 -10.86
N SER A 27 2.51 -4.40 -11.41
CA SER A 27 3.42 -4.13 -12.54
C SER A 27 4.89 -4.21 -12.13
N ALA A 28 5.24 -3.70 -10.94
CA ALA A 28 6.60 -3.80 -10.38
C ALA A 28 6.99 -5.26 -10.07
N GLU A 29 6.09 -6.02 -9.44
CA GLU A 29 6.29 -7.45 -9.15
C GLU A 29 6.43 -8.25 -10.45
N TYR A 30 5.56 -8.03 -11.43
CA TYR A 30 5.64 -8.67 -12.76
C TYR A 30 6.97 -8.38 -13.46
N PHE A 31 7.42 -7.12 -13.43
CA PHE A 31 8.71 -6.74 -14.00
C PHE A 31 9.88 -7.42 -13.29
N ALA A 32 9.90 -7.41 -11.95
CA ALA A 32 10.97 -8.03 -11.18
C ALA A 32 11.04 -9.55 -11.38
N VAL A 33 9.88 -10.23 -11.42
CA VAL A 33 9.78 -11.68 -11.64
C VAL A 33 10.18 -12.06 -13.06
N SER A 34 9.65 -11.36 -14.07
CA SER A 34 10.01 -11.63 -15.47
C SER A 34 11.51 -11.49 -15.71
N ARG A 35 12.12 -10.44 -15.14
CA ARG A 35 13.57 -10.23 -15.18
C ARG A 35 14.36 -11.29 -14.43
N LEU A 36 13.86 -11.77 -13.29
CA LEU A 36 14.46 -12.87 -12.54
C LEU A 36 14.44 -14.19 -13.33
N ILE A 37 13.36 -14.48 -14.05
CA ILE A 37 13.22 -15.65 -14.92
C ILE A 37 14.19 -15.55 -16.11
N GLU A 38 14.22 -14.40 -16.79
CA GLU A 38 15.13 -14.13 -17.92
C GLU A 38 16.59 -14.33 -17.51
N LEU A 39 17.00 -13.72 -16.39
CA LEU A 39 18.37 -13.83 -15.88
C LEU A 39 18.71 -15.24 -15.37
N LYS A 40 17.70 -16.03 -14.95
CA LYS A 40 17.85 -17.46 -14.64
C LYS A 40 18.18 -18.27 -15.87
N THR A 41 17.55 -17.97 -17.00
CA THR A 41 17.82 -18.59 -18.29
C THR A 41 19.20 -18.20 -18.84
N GLU A 42 19.62 -16.94 -18.68
CA GLU A 42 20.94 -16.44 -19.09
C GLU A 42 22.10 -16.83 -18.14
N ASN A 43 21.80 -17.54 -17.05
CA ASN A 43 22.76 -17.97 -16.01
C ASN A 43 23.59 -16.82 -15.38
N ARG A 44 23.05 -15.59 -15.37
CA ARG A 44 23.68 -14.39 -14.79
C ARG A 44 23.42 -14.29 -13.28
N ILE A 45 24.20 -15.02 -12.48
CA ILE A 45 23.97 -15.21 -11.04
C ILE A 45 23.93 -13.88 -10.25
N GLY A 46 24.82 -12.93 -10.56
CA GLY A 46 24.89 -11.66 -9.83
C GLY A 46 23.59 -10.83 -9.92
N LEU A 47 23.07 -10.66 -11.14
CA LEU A 47 21.84 -9.90 -11.37
C LEU A 47 20.60 -10.65 -10.85
N ARG A 48 20.55 -11.98 -10.95
CA ARG A 48 19.45 -12.78 -10.39
C ARG A 48 19.28 -12.58 -8.89
N ASN A 49 20.39 -12.53 -8.14
CA ASN A 49 20.36 -12.32 -6.70
C ASN A 49 19.77 -10.94 -6.38
N THR A 50 20.20 -9.90 -7.10
CA THR A 50 19.64 -8.55 -6.96
C THR A 50 18.13 -8.52 -7.26
N TYR A 51 17.70 -9.13 -8.36
CA TYR A 51 16.26 -9.21 -8.68
C TYR A 51 15.48 -10.09 -7.71
N GLY A 52 16.10 -11.11 -7.11
CA GLY A 52 15.50 -11.91 -6.04
C GLY A 52 15.23 -11.06 -4.80
N TRP A 53 16.17 -10.20 -4.43
CA TRP A 53 15.98 -9.21 -3.38
C TRP A 53 14.93 -8.15 -3.73
N TRP A 54 14.82 -7.74 -5.00
CA TRP A 54 13.73 -6.87 -5.45
C TRP A 54 12.36 -7.52 -5.29
N VAL A 55 12.20 -8.78 -5.72
CA VAL A 55 10.94 -9.53 -5.55
C VAL A 55 10.59 -9.67 -4.07
N PHE A 56 11.56 -10.06 -3.23
CA PHE A 56 11.36 -10.19 -1.79
C PHE A 56 10.99 -8.84 -1.14
N GLY A 57 11.71 -7.77 -1.48
CA GLY A 57 11.48 -6.43 -0.95
C GLY A 57 10.11 -5.87 -1.33
N LEU A 58 9.72 -6.01 -2.60
CA LEU A 58 8.39 -5.59 -3.07
C LEU A 58 7.27 -6.36 -2.36
N PHE A 59 7.44 -7.66 -2.17
CA PHE A 59 6.47 -8.50 -1.45
C PHE A 59 6.27 -8.03 0.00
N VAL A 60 7.37 -7.83 0.75
CA VAL A 60 7.31 -7.36 2.13
C VAL A 60 6.74 -5.95 2.21
N TRP A 61 7.13 -5.06 1.30
CA TRP A 61 6.62 -3.69 1.24
C TRP A 61 5.10 -3.65 1.00
N ASN A 62 4.61 -4.45 0.05
CA ASN A 62 3.18 -4.54 -0.26
C ASN A 62 2.38 -5.04 0.95
N MET A 63 2.91 -6.04 1.67
CA MET A 63 2.31 -6.54 2.91
C MET A 63 2.28 -5.47 4.03
N LEU A 64 3.37 -4.71 4.20
CA LEU A 64 3.44 -3.64 5.21
C LEU A 64 2.49 -2.47 4.88
N ASP A 65 2.44 -2.02 3.63
CA ASP A 65 1.52 -0.95 3.20
C ASP A 65 0.06 -1.37 3.47
N ALA A 66 -0.31 -2.61 3.11
CA ALA A 66 -1.65 -3.14 3.37
C ALA A 66 -1.95 -3.30 4.87
N TYR A 67 -0.97 -3.75 5.68
CA TYR A 67 -1.13 -3.88 7.13
C TYR A 67 -1.35 -2.52 7.80
N VAL A 68 -0.53 -1.52 7.46
CA VAL A 68 -0.66 -0.15 7.99
C VAL A 68 -2.00 0.45 7.56
N ASP A 69 -2.37 0.31 6.29
CA ASP A 69 -3.66 0.78 5.77
C ASP A 69 -4.86 0.13 6.49
N ALA A 70 -4.77 -1.17 6.80
CA ALA A 70 -5.80 -1.88 7.56
C ALA A 70 -5.90 -1.39 9.02
N GLN A 71 -4.77 -1.12 9.66
CA GLN A 71 -4.74 -0.53 11.00
C GLN A 71 -5.32 0.89 10.99
N LEU A 72 -4.96 1.70 9.98
CA LEU A 72 -5.49 3.05 9.82
C LEU A 72 -6.99 3.08 9.58
N SER A 73 -7.54 2.07 8.89
CA SER A 73 -8.99 1.95 8.65
C SER A 73 -9.80 1.76 9.94
N THR A 74 -9.17 1.42 11.06
CA THR A 74 -9.86 1.21 12.34
C THR A 74 -10.06 2.53 13.12
N PHE A 75 -9.41 3.62 12.70
CA PHE A 75 -9.57 4.92 13.37
C PHE A 75 -10.90 5.60 13.00
N PRO A 76 -11.61 6.18 13.99
CA PRO A 76 -12.81 6.97 13.71
C PRO A 76 -12.41 8.22 12.91
N ILE A 77 -12.98 8.39 11.72
CA ILE A 77 -12.81 9.59 10.91
C ILE A 77 -13.56 10.72 11.63
N LYS A 78 -12.85 11.56 12.38
CA LYS A 78 -13.41 12.85 12.81
C LYS A 78 -13.57 13.72 11.57
N ARG A 79 -14.79 13.78 11.01
CA ARG A 79 -15.16 14.88 10.14
C ARG A 79 -15.17 16.13 11.00
N LEU A 80 -14.23 17.04 10.77
CA LEU A 80 -14.37 18.40 11.24
C LEU A 80 -15.52 18.99 10.43
N GLU A 81 -16.71 18.99 11.03
CA GLU A 81 -17.83 19.76 10.53
C GLU A 81 -17.42 21.23 10.64
N SER A 82 -17.08 21.85 9.51
CA SER A 82 -16.79 23.28 9.44
C SER A 82 -18.09 24.03 9.70
N ASN A 83 -18.44 24.17 10.98
CA ASN A 83 -19.51 25.06 11.40
C ASN A 83 -19.00 26.49 11.24
N ASN A 84 -19.22 27.05 10.05
CA ASN A 84 -18.96 28.46 9.72
C ASN A 84 -19.78 29.46 10.59
N ASN A 85 -20.45 29.00 11.64
CA ASN A 85 -21.31 29.79 12.53
C ASN A 85 -20.73 30.01 13.94
N LEU A 86 -19.54 29.49 14.25
CA LEU A 86 -18.92 29.66 15.59
C LEU A 86 -17.78 30.69 15.64
N ASP A 87 -17.37 31.26 14.50
CA ASP A 87 -16.34 32.33 14.44
C ASP A 87 -16.91 33.74 14.71
N SER A 88 -18.21 33.85 15.00
CA SER A 88 -18.88 35.11 15.35
C SER A 88 -19.20 35.19 16.84
N LEU A 89 -18.28 34.74 17.71
CA LEU A 89 -18.37 35.02 19.16
C LEU A 89 -18.24 36.54 19.40
N MET A 90 -19.40 37.20 19.30
CA MET A 90 -19.68 38.54 19.74
C MET A 90 -19.21 38.70 21.18
N VAL A 91 -18.21 39.54 21.42
CA VAL A 91 -18.02 40.17 22.72
C VAL A 91 -19.09 41.26 22.83
N LYS A 92 -20.20 40.96 23.50
CA LYS A 92 -21.11 41.99 23.99
C LYS A 92 -20.56 42.47 25.33
N SER A 93 -19.79 43.56 25.30
CA SER A 93 -19.53 44.34 26.52
C SER A 93 -20.85 44.99 26.94
N ASN A 94 -21.34 44.65 28.14
CA ASN A 94 -22.23 45.54 28.88
C ASN A 94 -21.45 46.77 29.36
#